data_AF-A0A537FYX7-F1
#
_entry.id   AF-A0A537FYX7-F1
#
_cell.length_a   1.000
_cell.length_b   1.000
_cell.length_c   1.000
_cell.angle_alpha   90.00
_cell.angle_beta   90.00
_cell.angle_gamma   90.00
#
_symmetry.space_group_name_H-M   'P 1'
#
loop_
_entity.id
_entity.type
_entity.pdbx_description
1 polymer ?
#
loop_
_entity_poly.entity_id
_entity_poly.type
_entity_poly.pdbx_seq_one_letter_code
_entity_poly.pdbx_strand_id
1 'polypeptide(L)'
;MRRWLKVNHDRKSKIWLVLPKKSRGGDSYRIFYNQALEEALCFGWIDSRVRPLDATRSLVRFTPRKSKNCSRYNINRVLEWVRKRKMTEAGLKNRDLVSGRFKYSICN
;
A
#
# COMPACT_ATOMS: atom_id res chain seq x y z
N MET A 1 -1.28 9.69 -6.01
CA MET A 1 -1.55 9.06 -4.70
C MET A 1 -1.22 9.97 -3.51
N ARG A 2 0.06 10.33 -3.28
CA ARG A 2 0.51 11.10 -2.10
C ARG A 2 -0.32 12.34 -1.75
N ARG A 3 -0.58 13.21 -2.74
CA ARG A 3 -1.37 14.45 -2.54
C ARG A 3 -2.77 14.17 -1.97
N TRP A 4 -3.40 13.09 -2.43
CA TRP A 4 -4.71 12.69 -1.93
C TRP A 4 -4.61 12.18 -0.49
N LEU A 5 -3.64 11.32 -0.18
CA LEU A 5 -3.43 10.79 1.17
C LEU A 5 -3.13 11.88 2.19
N LYS A 6 -2.33 12.91 1.83
CA LYS A 6 -2.07 14.06 2.72
C LYS A 6 -3.36 14.67 3.30
N VAL A 7 -4.43 14.72 2.50
CA VAL A 7 -5.70 15.33 2.90
C VAL A 7 -6.71 14.31 3.44
N ASN A 8 -6.60 13.04 3.05
CA ASN A 8 -7.68 12.06 3.23
C ASN A 8 -7.32 10.83 4.06
N HIS A 9 -6.06 10.64 4.45
CA HIS A 9 -5.59 9.39 5.08
C HIS A 9 -6.28 9.05 6.41
N ASP A 10 -6.79 10.06 7.11
CA ASP A 10 -7.53 9.98 8.37
C ASP A 10 -9.04 10.21 8.20
N ARG A 11 -9.48 10.76 7.05
CA ARG A 11 -10.89 11.10 6.76
C ARG A 11 -11.63 10.06 5.94
N LYS A 12 -10.91 9.21 5.20
CA LYS A 12 -11.49 8.23 4.26
C LYS A 12 -11.09 6.82 4.63
N SER A 13 -12.01 5.88 4.43
CA SER A 13 -11.78 4.46 4.75
C SER A 13 -11.18 3.65 3.60
N LYS A 14 -11.19 4.19 2.38
CA LYS A 14 -10.66 3.53 1.17
C LYS A 14 -10.44 4.51 0.02
N ILE A 15 -9.58 4.13 -0.91
CA ILE A 15 -9.45 4.68 -2.27
C ILE A 15 -9.27 3.52 -3.26
N TRP A 16 -9.76 3.70 -4.50
CA TRP A 16 -9.48 2.79 -5.61
C TRP A 16 -8.60 3.51 -6.64
N LEU A 17 -7.56 2.84 -7.09
CA LEU A 17 -6.73 3.30 -8.20
C LEU A 17 -6.99 2.44 -9.44
N VAL A 18 -7.13 3.08 -10.58
CA VAL A 18 -7.15 2.41 -11.88
C VAL A 18 -5.70 2.19 -12.31
N LEU A 19 -5.32 0.93 -12.50
CA LEU A 19 -4.00 0.53 -12.99
C LEU A 19 -4.15 -0.33 -14.25
N PRO A 20 -3.13 -0.41 -15.12
CA PRO A 20 -3.08 -1.43 -16.16
C PRO A 20 -3.25 -2.83 -15.55
N LYS A 21 -3.83 -3.78 -16.29
CA LYS A 21 -3.86 -5.18 -15.84
C LYS A 21 -2.46 -5.73 -15.75
N LYS A 22 -2.16 -6.49 -14.69
CA LYS A 22 -0.87 -7.17 -14.53
C LYS A 22 -0.51 -8.04 -15.74
N SER A 23 -1.49 -8.72 -16.35
CA SER A 23 -1.28 -9.59 -17.51
C SER A 23 -1.00 -8.85 -18.83
N ARG A 24 -1.40 -7.59 -18.97
CA ARG A 24 -1.21 -6.79 -20.19
C ARG A 24 -0.21 -5.63 -20.03
N GLY A 25 0.01 -5.19 -18.79
CA GLY A 25 0.82 -4.03 -18.47
C GLY A 25 2.28 -4.34 -18.21
N GLY A 26 2.69 -5.60 -18.03
CA GLY A 26 4.09 -5.98 -17.80
C GLY A 26 4.76 -5.10 -16.74
N ASP A 27 5.89 -4.48 -17.11
CA ASP A 27 6.67 -3.59 -16.23
C ASP A 27 5.94 -2.30 -15.86
N SER A 28 5.09 -1.76 -16.75
CA SER A 28 4.31 -0.56 -16.45
C SER A 28 3.39 -0.78 -15.25
N TYR A 29 2.73 -1.94 -15.14
CA TYR A 29 1.93 -2.29 -13.96
C TYR A 29 2.79 -2.29 -12.70
N ARG A 30 3.96 -2.95 -12.73
CA ARG A 30 4.83 -3.08 -11.55
C ARG A 30 5.30 -1.71 -11.08
N ILE A 31 5.66 -0.81 -11.99
CA ILE A 31 6.08 0.56 -11.66
C ILE A 31 4.95 1.33 -10.96
N PHE A 32 3.77 1.42 -11.59
CA PHE A 32 2.66 2.20 -11.02
C PHE A 32 2.12 1.60 -9.72
N TYR A 33 2.05 0.27 -9.64
CA TYR A 33 1.64 -0.44 -8.44
C TYR A 33 2.60 -0.18 -7.28
N ASN A 34 3.92 -0.35 -7.52
CA ASN A 34 4.91 -0.15 -6.48
C ASN A 34 4.91 1.29 -5.98
N GLN A 35 4.86 2.29 -6.88
CA GLN A 35 4.76 3.69 -6.48
C GLN A 35 3.51 3.95 -5.62
N ALA A 36 2.35 3.42 -6.01
CA ALA A 36 1.12 3.58 -5.24
C ALA A 36 1.20 2.92 -3.86
N LEU A 37 1.77 1.72 -3.78
CA LEU A 37 1.96 0.97 -2.54
C LEU A 37 2.94 1.70 -1.61
N GLU A 38 4.07 2.16 -2.12
CA GLU A 38 5.07 2.91 -1.38
C GLU A 38 4.48 4.19 -0.76
N GLU A 39 3.70 4.93 -1.54
CA GLU A 39 2.98 6.10 -1.03
C GLU A 39 1.92 5.73 0.00
N ALA A 40 1.18 4.63 -0.18
CA ALA A 40 0.22 4.16 0.81
C ALA A 40 0.92 3.80 2.14
N LEU A 41 2.02 3.06 2.08
CA LEU A 41 2.79 2.66 3.27
C LEU A 41 3.26 3.87 4.07
N CYS A 42 3.67 4.95 3.40
CA CYS A 42 4.10 6.18 4.07
C CYS A 42 3.04 6.77 5.00
N PHE A 43 1.74 6.53 4.72
CA PHE A 43 0.61 7.01 5.52
C PHE A 43 -0.04 5.90 6.37
N GLY A 44 0.57 4.70 6.45
CA GLY A 44 0.00 3.58 7.19
C GLY A 44 -1.16 2.88 6.47
N TRP A 45 -1.26 3.06 5.14
CA TRP A 45 -2.23 2.41 4.28
C TRP A 45 -1.61 1.21 3.56
N ILE A 46 -2.46 0.27 3.12
CA ILE A 46 -2.07 -0.93 2.35
C ILE A 46 -3.04 -1.19 1.20
N ASP A 47 -2.60 -1.94 0.21
CA ASP A 47 -3.48 -2.59 -0.76
C ASP A 47 -4.29 -3.70 -0.07
N SER A 48 -5.46 -4.03 -0.64
CA SER A 48 -6.37 -5.00 -0.01
C SER A 48 -7.20 -5.84 -0.97
N ARG A 49 -7.57 -5.30 -2.14
CA ARG A 49 -8.38 -6.01 -3.15
C ARG A 49 -8.01 -5.52 -4.54
N VAL A 50 -7.95 -6.43 -5.49
CA VAL A 50 -7.84 -6.13 -6.92
C VAL A 50 -9.10 -6.62 -7.62
N ARG A 51 -9.65 -5.84 -8.54
CA ARG A 51 -10.80 -6.21 -9.37
C ARG A 51 -10.56 -5.81 -10.82
N PRO A 52 -11.05 -6.57 -11.82
CA PRO A 52 -11.01 -6.10 -13.20
C PRO A 52 -11.89 -4.86 -13.36
N LEU A 53 -11.45 -3.91 -14.19
CA LEU A 53 -12.27 -2.77 -14.62
C LEU A 53 -12.80 -3.00 -16.03
N ASP A 54 -11.92 -3.40 -16.95
CA ASP A 54 -12.23 -3.65 -18.36
C ASP A 54 -11.19 -4.61 -18.97
N ALA A 55 -11.06 -4.65 -20.30
CA ALA A 55 -10.12 -5.51 -21.01
C ALA A 55 -8.65 -5.27 -20.64
N THR A 56 -8.24 -4.03 -20.36
CA THR A 56 -6.83 -3.63 -20.19
C THR A 56 -6.50 -3.11 -18.80
N ARG A 57 -7.50 -2.81 -17.96
CA ARG A 57 -7.31 -2.15 -16.65
C ARG A 57 -7.94 -2.93 -15.50
N SER A 58 -7.41 -2.68 -14.30
CA SER A 58 -7.87 -3.19 -13.01
C SER A 58 -8.01 -2.06 -12.00
N LEU A 59 -8.91 -2.24 -11.04
CA LEU A 59 -9.02 -1.43 -9.84
C LEU A 59 -8.23 -2.07 -8.69
N VAL A 60 -7.36 -1.30 -8.05
CA VAL A 60 -6.65 -1.70 -6.83
C VAL A 60 -7.12 -0.85 -5.65
N ARG A 61 -7.65 -1.51 -4.62
CA ARG A 61 -8.17 -0.85 -3.41
C ARG A 61 -7.08 -0.69 -2.38
N PHE A 62 -6.91 0.54 -1.91
CA PHE A 62 -6.08 0.88 -0.76
C PHE A 62 -6.95 1.30 0.43
N THR A 63 -6.56 0.90 1.63
CA THR A 63 -7.27 1.17 2.89
C THR A 63 -6.30 1.47 4.03
N PRO A 64 -6.71 2.22 5.07
CA PRO A 64 -5.96 2.27 6.32
C PRO A 64 -5.71 0.85 6.83
N ARG A 65 -4.50 0.56 7.31
CA ARG A 65 -4.18 -0.75 7.87
C ARG A 65 -4.94 -0.95 9.18
N LYS A 66 -5.77 -2.00 9.23
CA LYS A 66 -6.51 -2.41 10.44
C LYS A 66 -5.94 -3.66 11.12
N SER A 67 -5.25 -4.52 10.37
CA SER A 67 -4.70 -5.78 10.87
C SER A 67 -3.22 -5.65 11.19
N LYS A 68 -2.82 -6.30 12.28
CA LYS A 68 -1.40 -6.49 12.67
C LYS A 68 -0.67 -7.46 11.72
N ASN A 69 -1.43 -8.26 10.99
CA ASN A 69 -0.86 -9.24 10.08
C ASN A 69 -0.41 -8.58 8.78
N CYS A 70 0.82 -8.85 8.38
CA CYS A 70 1.43 -8.28 7.19
C CYS A 70 2.24 -9.36 6.47
N SER A 71 2.20 -9.38 5.14
CA SER A 71 3.09 -10.24 4.38
C SER A 71 4.55 -9.82 4.58
N ARG A 72 5.47 -10.78 4.49
CA ARG A 72 6.92 -10.52 4.57
C ARG A 72 7.38 -9.47 3.55
N TYR A 73 6.78 -9.50 2.36
CA TYR A 73 7.05 -8.50 1.32
C TYR A 73 6.74 -7.07 1.76
N ASN A 74 5.54 -6.84 2.32
CA ASN A 74 5.12 -5.52 2.77
C ASN A 74 5.90 -5.04 4.00
N ILE A 75 6.36 -5.96 4.85
CA ILE A 75 7.23 -5.67 5.99
C ILE A 75 8.58 -5.14 5.52
N ASN A 76 9.25 -5.87 4.62
CA ASN A 76 10.56 -5.47 4.10
C ASN A 76 10.51 -4.07 3.45
N ARG A 77 9.43 -3.80 2.70
CA ARG A 77 9.16 -2.48 2.11
C ARG A 77 9.02 -1.40 3.18
N VAL A 78 8.25 -1.64 4.23
CA VAL A 78 8.11 -0.67 5.34
C VAL A 78 9.46 -0.41 6.00
N LEU A 79 10.22 -1.45 6.33
CA LEU A 79 11.52 -1.31 7.00
C LEU A 79 12.50 -0.50 6.15
N GLU A 80 12.56 -0.76 4.85
CA GLU A 80 13.38 0.01 3.93
C GLU A 80 12.93 1.49 3.85
N TRP A 81 11.62 1.75 3.92
CA TRP A 81 11.06 3.12 3.85
C TRP A 81 11.27 3.89 5.16
N VAL A 82 11.23 3.21 6.30
CA VAL A 82 11.67 3.74 7.60
C VAL A 82 13.15 4.10 7.54
N ARG A 83 14.00 3.19 7.06
CA ARG A 83 15.46 3.44 6.93
C ARG A 83 15.77 4.63 6.03
N LYS A 84 14.99 4.81 4.95
CA LYS A 84 15.11 5.96 4.04
C LYS A 84 14.44 7.24 4.57
N ARG A 85 13.90 7.25 5.78
CA ARG A 85 13.18 8.40 6.39
C ARG A 85 12.04 8.95 5.51
N LYS A 86 11.38 8.08 4.73
CA LYS A 86 10.27 8.47 3.84
C LYS A 86 8.88 8.39 4.47
N MET A 87 8.79 7.73 5.62
CA MET A 87 7.54 7.55 6.36
C MET A 87 7.01 8.89 6.90
N THR A 88 5.70 9.05 6.90
CA THR A 88 5.04 10.17 7.60
C THR A 88 4.76 9.81 9.05
N GLU A 89 4.45 10.78 9.90
CA GLU A 89 3.99 10.53 11.26
C GLU A 89 2.80 9.57 11.32
N ALA A 90 1.84 9.72 10.39
CA ALA A 90 0.68 8.83 10.31
C ALA A 90 1.10 7.37 10.05
N GLY A 91 2.10 7.16 9.19
CA GLY A 91 2.69 5.84 8.97
C GLY A 91 3.42 5.31 10.21
N LEU A 92 4.20 6.16 10.88
CA LEU A 92 4.99 5.78 12.06
C LEU A 92 4.14 5.50 13.31
N LYS A 93 2.98 6.18 13.46
CA LYS A 93 2.00 5.91 14.54
C LYS A 93 1.49 4.47 14.51
N ASN A 94 1.58 3.81 13.37
CA ASN A 94 1.24 2.40 13.23
C ASN A 94 2.35 1.55 13.86
N ARG A 95 2.28 1.33 15.19
CA ARG A 95 3.34 0.75 16.05
C ARG A 95 3.92 -0.57 15.54
N ASP A 96 3.14 -1.35 14.81
CA ASP A 96 3.61 -2.61 14.19
C ASP A 96 4.67 -2.36 13.11
N LEU A 97 4.61 -1.22 12.42
CA LEU A 97 5.56 -0.83 11.37
C LEU A 97 6.97 -0.51 11.90
N VAL A 98 7.06 -0.09 13.17
CA VAL A 98 8.28 0.44 13.80
C VAL A 98 8.89 -0.56 14.78
N SER A 99 8.07 -1.42 15.40
CA SER A 99 8.53 -2.36 16.45
C SER A 99 9.11 -3.68 15.92
N GLY A 100 9.03 -3.96 14.61
CA GLY A 100 9.49 -5.23 14.02
C GLY A 100 8.67 -6.45 14.42
N ARG A 101 7.62 -6.30 15.25
CA ARG A 101 6.75 -7.38 15.72
C ARG A 101 5.63 -7.69 14.74
N PHE A 102 5.99 -7.95 13.49
CA PHE A 102 5.00 -8.34 12.50
C PHE A 102 4.66 -9.83 12.64
N LYS A 103 3.39 -10.15 12.84
CA LYS A 103 2.90 -11.52 12.63
C LYS A 103 2.68 -11.74 11.14
N TYR A 104 3.30 -12.79 10.60
CA TYR A 104 3.12 -13.15 9.19
C TYR A 104 1.72 -13.71 8.97
N SER A 105 1.11 -13.31 7.87
CA SER A 105 -0.01 -14.03 7.26
C SER A 105 0.30 -14.14 5.78
N ILE A 106 0.18 -15.35 5.24
CA ILE A 106 0.15 -15.55 3.80
C ILE A 106 -1.17 -14.94 3.34
N CYS A 107 -1.10 -13.77 2.68
CA CYS A 107 -2.24 -13.24 1.96
C CYS A 107 -2.41 -14.12 0.71
N ASN A 108 -3.27 -15.15 0.81
CA ASN A 108 -3.79 -15.88 -0.34
C ASN A 108 -4.68 -14.98 -1.21
#